data_AF-Q9BPC9-F1
#
_entry.id   AF-Q9BPC9-F1
#
_cell.length_a   1.000
_cell.length_b   1.000
_cell.length_c   1.000
_cell.angle_alpha   90.00
_cell.angle_beta   90.00
_cell.angle_gamma   90.00
#
_symmetry.space_group_name_H-M   'P 1'
#
loop_
_entity.id
_entity.type
_entity.pdbx_description
1 polymer ?
#
loop_
_entity_poly.entity_id
_entity_poly.type
_entity_poly.pdbx_seq_one_letter_code
_entity_poly.pdbx_strand_id
1 'polypeptide(L)' 'MEKLTILLLVAAVLMSTQALIQEKRPKEKIKFLSKRKSIPESWWEGECSGWSVHCTQHSDCCSGECTGSYCELY' A
#
# COMPACT_ATOMS: atom_id res chain seq x y z
N MET A 1 -12.19 -28.33 -37.16
CA MET A 1 -12.90 -27.10 -36.74
C MET A 1 -12.92 -26.96 -35.22
N GLU A 2 -13.16 -28.02 -34.44
CA GLU A 2 -13.15 -27.95 -32.95
C GLU A 2 -11.82 -27.54 -32.31
N LYS A 3 -10.68 -27.95 -32.88
CA LYS A 3 -9.36 -27.57 -32.32
C LYS A 3 -9.14 -26.05 -32.34
N LEU A 4 -9.64 -25.36 -33.37
CA LEU A 4 -9.50 -23.91 -33.49
C LEU A 4 -10.40 -23.17 -32.50
N THR A 5 -11.62 -23.67 -32.26
CA THR A 5 -12.52 -23.05 -31.28
C THR A 5 -12.00 -23.18 -29.85
N ILE A 6 -11.42 -24.33 -29.48
CA ILE A 6 -10.79 -24.49 -28.15
C ILE A 6 -9.62 -23.51 -27.96
N LEU A 7 -8.76 -23.34 -28.97
CA LEU A 7 -7.63 -22.40 -28.89
C LEU A 7 -8.10 -20.95 -28.72
N LEU A 8 -9.16 -20.54 -29.41
CA LEU A 8 -9.73 -19.19 -29.26
C LEU A 8 -10.32 -18.96 -27.86
N LEU A 9 -10.99 -19.96 -27.28
CA LEU A 9 -11.53 -19.86 -25.92
C LEU A 9 -10.42 -19.72 -24.87
N VAL A 10 -9.34 -20.49 -25.00
CA VAL A 10 -8.17 -20.38 -24.09
C VAL A 10 -7.52 -19.00 -24.19
N ALA A 11 -7.36 -18.47 -25.42
CA ALA A 11 -6.79 -17.14 -25.61
C ALA A 11 -7.67 -16.03 -25.00
N ALA A 12 -9.00 -16.11 -25.12
CA ALA A 12 -9.91 -15.14 -24.52
C ALA A 12 -9.85 -15.13 -22.98
N VAL A 13 -9.76 -16.31 -22.35
CA VAL A 13 -9.62 -16.43 -20.89
C VAL A 13 -8.30 -15.83 -20.41
N LEU A 14 -7.19 -16.06 -21.13
CA LEU A 14 -5.87 -15.49 -20.80
C LEU A 14 -5.81 -13.96 -20.98
N MET A 15 -6.55 -13.39 -21.93
CA MET A 15 -6.64 -11.94 -22.11
C MET A 15 -7.49 -11.27 -21.03
N SER A 16 -8.55 -11.94 -20.55
CA SER A 16 -9.42 -11.44 -19.48
C SER A 16 -8.69 -11.28 -18.14
N THR A 17 -7.76 -12.18 -17.81
CA THR A 17 -7.02 -12.10 -16.54
C THR A 17 -6.05 -10.92 -16.49
N GLN A 18 -5.51 -10.47 -17.62
CA GLN A 18 -4.60 -9.30 -17.62
C GLN A 18 -5.37 -7.97 -17.47
N ALA A 19 -6.59 -7.88 -17.99
CA ALA A 19 -7.42 -6.68 -17.85
C ALA A 19 -7.85 -6.41 -16.40
N LEU A 20 -8.05 -7.46 -15.58
CA LEU A 20 -8.46 -7.32 -14.18
C LEU A 20 -7.33 -6.92 -13.21
N ILE A 21 -6.06 -7.03 -13.61
CA ILE A 21 -4.93 -6.73 -12.70
C ILE A 21 -4.56 -5.24 -12.74
N GLN A 22 -5.06 -4.47 -13.70
CA GLN A 22 -4.68 -3.06 -13.86
C GLN A 22 -5.65 -2.05 -13.27
N GLU A 23 -6.84 -2.45 -12.81
CA GLU A 23 -7.76 -1.49 -12.18
C GLU A 23 -7.36 -1.22 -10.72
N LYS A 24 -6.50 -0.20 -10.56
CA LYS A 24 -6.44 0.66 -9.38
C LYS A 24 -6.04 -0.01 -8.05
N ARG A 25 -4.88 -0.68 -8.01
CA ARG A 25 -4.08 -0.60 -6.78
C ARG A 25 -3.38 0.76 -6.77
N PRO A 26 -3.71 1.70 -5.87
CA PRO A 26 -3.02 2.97 -5.79
C PRO A 26 -1.55 2.69 -5.48
N LYS A 27 -0.68 2.91 -6.48
CA LYS A 27 0.78 2.84 -6.34
C LYS A 27 1.31 3.79 -5.26
N GLU A 28 0.48 4.70 -4.79
CA GLU A 28 0.76 5.66 -3.73
C GLU A 28 1.04 4.98 -2.38
N LYS A 29 0.31 3.91 -2.01
CA LYS A 29 0.60 3.15 -0.77
C LYS A 29 1.93 2.39 -0.84
N ILE A 30 2.35 1.92 -2.02
CA ILE A 30 3.59 1.13 -2.15
C ILE A 30 4.84 2.01 -1.99
N LYS A 31 4.82 3.24 -2.53
CA LYS A 31 5.94 4.18 -2.33
C LYS A 31 6.10 4.60 -0.87
N PHE A 32 5.00 4.69 -0.13
CA PHE A 32 5.04 4.98 1.30
C PHE A 32 5.66 3.83 2.10
N LEU A 33 5.27 2.58 1.81
CA LEU A 33 5.81 1.40 2.49
C LEU A 33 7.29 1.15 2.19
N SER A 34 7.77 1.41 0.95
CA SER A 34 9.17 1.15 0.60
C SER A 34 10.16 2.15 1.21
N LYS A 35 9.69 3.31 1.68
CA LYS A 35 10.50 4.30 2.40
C LYS A 35 10.33 4.23 3.92
N ARG A 36 9.29 3.58 4.42
CA ARG A 36 9.10 3.37 5.85
C ARG A 36 10.16 2.35 6.30
N LYS A 37 11.30 2.86 6.78
CA LYS A 37 12.17 2.17 7.75
C LYS A 37 11.25 1.51 8.78
N SER A 38 11.59 0.32 9.27
CA SER A 38 10.68 -0.37 10.20
C SER A 38 10.28 0.58 11.33
N ILE A 39 9.00 0.61 11.73
CA ILE A 39 8.50 1.53 12.79
C ILE A 39 9.46 1.63 13.99
N PRO A 40 10.07 0.52 14.48
CA PRO A 40 11.05 0.59 15.56
C PRO A 40 12.30 1.43 15.24
N GLU A 41 12.84 1.31 14.03
CA GLU A 41 14.07 2.00 13.61
C GLU A 41 13.83 3.51 13.39
N SER A 42 12.65 3.91 12.93
CA SER A 42 12.33 5.33 12.74
C SER A 42 12.05 6.06 14.06
N TRP A 43 11.52 5.35 15.07
CA TRP A 43 11.28 5.91 16.42
C TRP A 43 12.59 6.19 17.15
N TRP A 44 13.54 5.26 17.03
CA TRP A 44 14.87 5.39 17.63
C TRP A 44 15.66 6.58 17.06
N GLU A 45 15.54 6.83 15.76
CA GLU A 45 16.32 7.88 15.07
C GLU A 45 15.69 9.28 15.21
N GLY A 46 14.49 9.39 15.78
CA GLY A 46 13.79 10.68 15.96
C GLY A 46 13.25 11.29 14.67
N GLU A 47 13.15 10.52 13.58
CA GLU A 47 12.58 10.99 12.31
C GLU A 47 11.06 11.23 12.41
N CYS A 48 10.39 10.49 13.29
CA CYS A 48 8.97 10.63 13.57
C CYS A 48 8.65 10.09 14.98
N SER A 49 7.48 10.49 15.49
CA SER A 49 7.03 10.18 16.84
C SER A 49 6.37 8.82 16.95
N GLY A 50 6.56 8.21 18.11
CA GLY A 50 5.85 7.01 18.50
C GLY A 50 4.41 7.26 18.91
N TRP A 51 3.75 6.18 19.30
CA TRP A 51 2.37 6.22 19.78
C TRP A 51 2.17 7.10 21.01
N SER A 52 0.96 7.66 21.16
CA SER A 52 0.55 8.54 22.27
C SER A 52 1.41 9.80 22.45
N VAL A 53 2.16 10.18 21.43
CA VAL A 53 2.90 11.45 21.38
C VAL A 53 2.02 12.51 20.74
N HIS A 54 2.06 13.74 21.26
CA HIS A 54 1.33 14.86 20.68
C HIS A 54 1.82 15.12 19.24
N CYS A 55 0.88 15.33 18.33
CA CYS A 55 1.16 15.60 16.92
C CYS A 55 0.28 16.72 16.39
N THR A 56 0.75 17.38 15.33
CA THR A 56 0.03 18.43 14.60
C THR A 56 -0.36 17.98 13.21
N GLN A 57 0.42 17.06 12.63
CA GLN A 57 0.25 16.55 11.28
C GLN A 57 0.46 15.04 11.26
N HIS A 58 -0.17 14.37 10.31
CA HIS A 58 -0.09 12.92 10.12
C HIS A 58 1.36 12.43 9.91
N SER A 59 2.20 13.26 9.27
CA SER A 59 3.64 12.99 9.07
C SER A 59 4.47 13.00 10.34
N ASP A 60 3.98 13.60 11.43
CA ASP A 60 4.69 13.63 12.71
C ASP A 60 4.74 12.23 13.34
N CYS A 61 3.82 11.35 12.96
CA CYS A 61 3.65 10.02 13.52
C CYS A 61 4.20 8.97 12.57
N CYS A 62 4.96 7.99 13.07
CA CYS A 62 5.48 6.96 12.16
C CYS A 62 4.42 6.00 11.65
N SER A 63 3.25 5.91 12.31
CA SER A 63 2.05 5.26 11.79
C SER A 63 1.42 6.04 10.64
N GLY A 64 1.75 7.32 10.49
CA GLY A 64 1.14 8.22 9.51
C GLY A 64 -0.23 8.74 9.94
N GLU A 65 -0.63 8.53 11.19
CA GLU A 65 -1.96 8.88 11.71
C GLU A 65 -1.83 9.77 12.94
N CYS A 66 -2.42 10.96 12.86
CA CYS A 66 -2.48 11.94 13.95
C CYS A 66 -3.95 12.22 14.28
N THR A 67 -4.49 11.47 15.24
CA THR A 67 -5.90 11.51 15.63
C THR A 67 -6.04 12.19 16.98
N GLY A 68 -6.94 13.15 17.11
CA GLY A 68 -7.18 13.83 18.40
C GLY A 68 -5.96 14.59 18.94
N SER A 69 -5.01 14.97 18.09
CA SER A 69 -3.70 15.54 18.42
C SER A 69 -2.69 14.55 18.99
N TYR A 70 -2.91 13.23 18.82
CA TYR A 70 -1.97 12.18 19.24
C TYR A 70 -1.71 11.15 18.14
N CYS A 71 -0.48 10.63 18.13
CA CYS A 71 -0.10 9.53 17.24
C CYS A 71 -0.75 8.21 17.66
N GLU A 72 -1.47 7.57 16.75
CA GLU A 72 -2.11 6.26 17.00
C GLU A 72 -1.26 5.09 16.48
N LEU A 73 -1.46 3.90 17.06
CA LEU A 73 -0.86 2.66 16.58
C LEU A 73 -1.73 2.05 15.47
N TYR A 74 -1.18 1.91 14.27
CA TYR A 74 -1.73 1.09 13.18
C TYR A 74 -0.61 0.39 12.41
#